data_AF-A0A1E7LYH3-F1
#
_entry.id   AF-A0A1E7LYH3-F1
#
_cell.length_a   1.000
_cell.length_b   1.000
_cell.length_c   1.000
_cell.angle_alpha   90.00
_cell.angle_beta   90.00
_cell.angle_gamma   90.00
#
_symmetry.space_group_name_H-M   'P 1'
#
loop_
_entity.id
_entity.type
_entity.pdbx_description
1 polymer ?
#
loop_
_entity_poly.entity_id
_entity_poly.type
_entity_poly.pdbx_seq_one_letter_code
_entity_poly.pdbx_strand_id
1 'polypeptide(L)'
;TNSEVPGHELRTRLLAAPGALAAAERDLERGLLTARGLDRVLRVAWTVADLRGAPRPEARDVAVALELRTGIHRGAPMEAGAL
;
A
#
# COMPACT_ATOMS: atom_id res chain seq x y z
N THR A 1 7.86 -17.75 -4.45
CA THR A 1 8.13 -16.37 -4.93
C THR A 1 6.94 -15.47 -4.62
N ASN A 2 7.15 -14.18 -4.38
CA ASN A 2 6.10 -13.22 -3.94
C ASN A 2 4.87 -13.14 -4.89
N SER A 3 4.97 -13.71 -6.10
CA SER A 3 3.88 -13.84 -7.07
C SER A 3 2.90 -14.99 -6.81
N GLU A 4 3.17 -15.87 -5.84
CA GLU A 4 2.35 -17.06 -5.56
C GLU A 4 1.03 -16.73 -4.84
N VAL A 5 0.91 -15.57 -4.20
CA VAL A 5 -0.35 -15.12 -3.59
C VAL A 5 -1.24 -14.50 -4.68
N PRO A 6 -2.41 -15.07 -4.98
CA PRO A 6 -3.34 -14.51 -5.96
C PRO A 6 -3.84 -13.12 -5.55
N GLY A 7 -3.99 -12.21 -6.51
CA GLY A 7 -4.46 -10.85 -6.24
C GLY A 7 -5.86 -10.77 -5.60
N HIS A 8 -6.71 -11.78 -5.82
CA HIS A 8 -8.00 -11.86 -5.16
C HIS A 8 -7.87 -12.16 -3.66
N GLU A 9 -6.91 -13.02 -3.26
CA GLU A 9 -6.63 -13.33 -1.85
C GLU A 9 -6.04 -12.13 -1.12
N LEU A 10 -5.19 -11.34 -1.78
CA LEU A 10 -4.70 -10.08 -1.23
C LEU A 10 -5.86 -9.13 -0.88
N ARG A 11 -6.87 -9.04 -1.76
CA ARG A 11 -8.01 -8.12 -1.56
C ARG A 11 -9.09 -8.63 -0.61
N THR A 12 -9.21 -9.94 -0.40
CA THR A 12 -10.28 -10.53 0.44
C THR A 12 -9.82 -11.05 1.79
N ARG A 13 -8.56 -11.49 1.92
CA ARG A 13 -8.02 -12.09 3.15
C ARG A 13 -6.96 -11.23 3.84
N LEU A 14 -6.24 -10.40 3.08
CA LEU A 14 -5.15 -9.56 3.58
C LEU A 14 -5.53 -8.08 3.51
N LEU A 15 -6.59 -7.74 4.24
CA LEU A 15 -7.19 -6.40 4.24
C LEU A 15 -6.25 -5.38 4.89
N ALA A 16 -6.04 -4.26 4.19
CA ALA A 16 -5.45 -3.07 4.79
C ALA A 16 -6.40 -2.45 5.83
N ALA A 17 -5.90 -1.53 6.65
CA ALA A 17 -6.74 -0.75 7.54
C ALA A 17 -7.82 0.02 6.75
N PRO A 18 -9.02 0.23 7.33
CA PRO A 18 -10.06 1.02 6.68
C PRO A 18 -9.53 2.37 6.18
N GLY A 19 -9.80 2.68 4.91
CA GLY A 19 -9.35 3.92 4.27
C GLY A 19 -7.86 3.97 3.89
N ALA A 20 -7.03 2.98 4.24
CA ALA A 20 -5.61 2.97 3.89
C ALA A 20 -5.36 2.97 2.38
N LEU A 21 -6.26 2.35 1.62
CA LEU A 21 -6.16 2.27 0.15
C LEU A 21 -6.71 3.49 -0.59
N ALA A 22 -7.30 4.47 0.11
CA ALA A 22 -8.03 5.57 -0.54
C ALA A 22 -7.17 6.35 -1.56
N ALA A 23 -5.86 6.51 -1.30
CA ALA A 23 -4.96 7.15 -2.25
C ALA A 23 -4.73 6.31 -3.52
N ALA A 24 -4.55 5.00 -3.35
CA ALA A 24 -4.36 4.07 -4.47
C ALA A 24 -5.65 3.88 -5.28
N GLU A 25 -6.81 3.86 -4.62
CA GLU A 25 -8.12 3.81 -5.25
C GLU A 25 -8.38 5.06 -6.11
N ARG A 26 -8.07 6.26 -5.61
CA ARG A 26 -8.17 7.49 -6.41
C ARG A 26 -7.26 7.47 -7.65
N ASP A 27 -6.05 6.92 -7.52
CA ASP A 27 -5.16 6.76 -8.67
C ASP A 27 -5.69 5.74 -9.68
N LEU A 28 -6.36 4.69 -9.21
CA LEU A 28 -7.04 3.71 -10.06
C LEU A 28 -8.20 4.36 -10.83
N GLU A 29 -9.05 5.09 -10.13
CA GLU A 29 -10.18 5.84 -10.72
C GLU A 29 -9.72 6.85 -11.77
N ARG A 30 -8.55 7.47 -11.57
CA ARG A 30 -7.95 8.43 -12.51
C ARG A 30 -7.12 7.78 -13.63
N GLY A 31 -7.02 6.45 -13.67
CA GLY A 31 -6.21 5.73 -14.65
C GLY A 31 -4.68 5.84 -14.46
N LEU A 32 -4.23 6.41 -13.34
CA LEU A 32 -2.80 6.50 -12.95
C LEU A 32 -2.28 5.17 -12.36
N LEU A 33 -3.21 4.32 -11.93
CA LEU A 33 -2.97 2.96 -11.44
C LEU A 33 -3.87 2.00 -12.22
N THR A 34 -3.38 0.79 -12.49
CA THR A 34 -4.19 -0.31 -13.03
C THR A 34 -4.59 -1.25 -11.90
N ALA A 35 -5.57 -2.13 -12.11
CA ALA A 35 -5.93 -3.14 -11.11
C ALA A 35 -4.73 -4.01 -10.68
N ARG A 36 -3.91 -4.43 -11.65
CA ARG A 36 -2.64 -5.15 -11.38
C ARG A 36 -1.61 -4.25 -10.68
N GLY A 37 -1.64 -2.95 -10.94
CA GLY A 37 -0.85 -1.97 -10.20
C GLY A 37 -1.26 -1.90 -8.73
N LEU A 38 -2.56 -1.85 -8.44
CA LEU A 38 -3.11 -1.87 -7.09
C LEU A 38 -2.71 -3.14 -6.33
N ASP A 39 -2.74 -4.31 -6.99
CA ASP A 39 -2.24 -5.56 -6.39
C ASP A 39 -0.78 -5.46 -5.95
N ARG A 40 0.08 -4.88 -6.79
CA ARG A 40 1.49 -4.69 -6.46
C ARG A 40 1.68 -3.71 -5.31
N VAL A 41 0.93 -2.60 -5.30
CA VAL A 41 0.96 -1.61 -4.23
C VAL A 41 0.57 -2.27 -2.91
N LEU A 42 -0.52 -3.03 -2.87
CA LEU A 42 -0.97 -3.73 -1.66
C LEU A 42 0.07 -4.74 -1.15
N ARG A 43 0.69 -5.50 -2.05
CA ARG A 43 1.76 -6.45 -1.68
C ARG A 43 2.97 -5.76 -1.05
N VAL A 44 3.42 -4.64 -1.62
CA VAL A 44 4.53 -3.86 -1.06
C VAL A 44 4.14 -3.24 0.27
N ALA A 45 2.91 -2.71 0.39
CA ALA A 45 2.41 -2.15 1.64
C ALA A 45 2.39 -3.18 2.78
N TRP A 46 2.06 -4.44 2.48
CA TRP A 46 2.20 -5.55 3.43
C TRP A 46 3.65 -5.77 3.86
N THR A 47 4.59 -5.80 2.93
CA THR A 47 6.01 -5.88 3.29
C THR A 47 6.46 -4.72 4.17
N VAL A 48 6.01 -3.49 3.90
CA VAL A 48 6.33 -2.32 4.74
C VAL A 48 5.72 -2.45 6.14
N ALA A 49 4.46 -2.89 6.23
CA ALA A 49 3.79 -3.14 7.50
C ALA A 49 4.50 -4.22 8.33
N ASP A 50 4.90 -5.33 7.70
CA ASP A 50 5.64 -6.43 8.32
C ASP A 50 6.97 -5.95 8.90
N LEU A 51 7.73 -5.15 8.15
CA LEU A 51 9.00 -4.56 8.59
C LEU A 51 8.83 -3.61 9.78
N ARG A 52 7.67 -2.96 9.89
CA ARG A 52 7.31 -2.09 11.03
C ARG A 52 6.73 -2.88 12.22
N GLY A 53 6.46 -4.16 12.07
CA GLY A 53 5.80 -4.99 13.08
C GLY A 53 4.30 -4.69 13.25
N ALA A 54 3.65 -4.19 12.20
CA ALA A 54 2.23 -3.85 12.20
C ALA A 54 1.36 -5.05 11.78
N PRO A 55 0.16 -5.23 12.35
CA PRO A 55 -0.70 -6.36 12.01
C PRO A 55 -1.37 -6.24 10.63
N ARG A 56 -1.32 -5.06 10.01
CA ARG A 56 -1.88 -4.77 8.69
C ARG A 56 -1.33 -3.43 8.15
N PRO A 57 -1.35 -3.21 6.83
CA PRO A 57 -0.98 -1.94 6.23
C PRO A 57 -1.93 -0.80 6.63
N GLU A 58 -1.36 0.34 6.97
CA GLU A 58 -2.04 1.61 7.16
C GLU A 58 -1.77 2.54 5.97
N ALA A 59 -2.40 3.73 5.96
CA ALA A 59 -2.25 4.70 4.88
C ALA A 59 -0.79 5.08 4.59
N ARG A 60 0.06 5.15 5.63
CA ARG A 60 1.50 5.42 5.48
C ARG A 60 2.24 4.32 4.72
N ASP A 61 1.89 3.07 4.96
CA ASP A 61 2.55 1.92 4.32
C ASP A 61 2.17 1.86 2.83
N VAL A 62 0.91 2.21 2.51
CA VAL A 62 0.42 2.35 1.13
C VAL A 62 1.04 3.56 0.43
N ALA A 63 1.24 4.68 1.13
CA ALA A 63 1.92 5.84 0.59
C ALA A 63 3.35 5.47 0.17
N VAL A 64 4.13 4.85 1.07
CA VAL A 64 5.48 4.34 0.76
C VAL A 64 5.46 3.39 -0.45
N ALA A 65 4.51 2.46 -0.51
CA ALA A 65 4.38 1.54 -1.64
C ALA A 65 4.11 2.26 -2.98
N LEU A 66 3.29 3.32 -2.97
CA LEU A 66 3.03 4.15 -4.14
C LEU A 66 4.26 4.99 -4.54
N GLU A 67 5.01 5.52 -3.58
CA GLU A 67 6.28 6.22 -3.84
C GLU A 67 7.27 5.28 -4.52
N LEU A 68 7.51 4.10 -3.94
CA LEU A 68 8.42 3.09 -4.50
C LEU A 68 8.02 2.67 -5.92
N ARG A 69 6.72 2.65 -6.23
CA ARG A 69 6.22 2.34 -7.58
C ARG A 69 6.45 3.47 -8.57
N THR A 70 6.24 4.72 -8.15
CA THR A 70 6.13 5.87 -9.06
C THR A 70 7.39 6.74 -9.10
N GLY A 71 8.29 6.60 -8.14
CA GLY A 71 9.43 7.51 -7.94
C GLY A 71 9.03 8.91 -7.48
N ILE A 72 7.75 9.14 -7.17
CA ILE A 72 7.21 10.43 -6.74
C ILE A 72 7.01 10.37 -5.23
N HIS A 73 7.67 11.28 -4.50
CA HIS A 73 7.42 11.45 -3.07
C HIS A 73 5.99 11.94 -2.84
N ARG A 74 5.20 11.11 -2.18
CA ARG A 74 3.84 11.35 -1.72
C ARG A 74 3.91 11.56 -0.22
N GLY A 75 4.51 12.68 0.17
CA GLY A 75 4.84 13.02 1.55
C GLY A 75 3.99 12.29 2.56
N ALA A 76 4.48 11.15 3.05
CA ALA A 76 3.91 10.56 4.24
C ALA A 76 4.09 11.62 5.32
N PRO A 77 3.07 11.90 6.17
CA PRO A 77 3.35 12.64 7.38
C PRO A 77 4.41 11.82 8.12
N MET A 78 5.65 12.32 8.07
CA MET A 78 6.68 11.95 9.02
C MET A 78 6.06 12.33 10.35
N GLU A 79 5.58 11.36 11.13
CA GLU A 79 5.44 11.62 12.55
C GLU A 79 6.85 11.92 13.03
N ALA A 80 7.15 13.21 13.13
CA ALA A 80 8.26 13.70 13.92
C ALA A 80 8.12 12.98 15.26
N GLY A 81 9.09 12.14 15.58
CA GLY A 81 9.11 11.40 16.83
C GLY A 81 8.77 12.36 17.95
N ALA A 82 7.63 12.10 18.61
CA ALA A 82 7.32 12.73 19.86
C ALA A 82 8.39 12.26 20.86
N LEU A 83 9.33 13.17 21.15
CA LEU A 83 10.14 13.15 22.35
C LEU A 83 9.26 13.45 23.57
#